data_AF-A0A5N0E692-F1
#
_entry.id   AF-A0A5N0E692-F1
#
_cell.length_a   1.000
_cell.length_b   1.000
_cell.length_c   1.000
_cell.angle_alpha   90.00
_cell.angle_beta   90.00
_cell.angle_gamma   90.00
#
_symmetry.space_group_name_H-M   'P 1'
#
loop_
_entity.id
_entity.type
_entity.pdbx_description
1 polymer ?
#
loop_
_entity_poly.entity_id
_entity_poly.type
_entity_poly.pdbx_seq_one_letter_code
_entity_poly.pdbx_strand_id
1 'polypeptide(L)'
;MSRTKFVEIDDRGFWAVDDALDVWLAYLVEAAGDVGRAEAWLSDLVEDWRRGSALADIGVTMRLPVVAHRERVRGIAQRARRAALAGGSVPVERLRQWIILANLAVSDGFSRTPDGVGVDRILEVADGFIGLLDGKLAADPPHGWWYLGTGAGMSIIERRDSH
;
A
#
# COMPACT_ATOMS: atom_id res chain seq x y z
N MET A 1 7.63 -6.45 15.36
CA MET A 1 6.99 -6.08 14.08
C MET A 1 7.90 -5.13 13.35
N SER A 2 8.18 -5.41 12.08
CA SER A 2 8.91 -4.49 11.20
C SER A 2 8.24 -3.10 11.19
N ARG A 3 9.01 -2.02 11.08
CA ARG A 3 8.46 -0.65 10.92
C ARG A 3 8.13 -0.32 9.47
N THR A 4 8.53 -1.19 8.55
CA THR A 4 8.46 -0.95 7.13
C THR A 4 8.07 -2.23 6.39
N LYS A 5 7.37 -2.06 5.28
CA LYS A 5 6.97 -3.12 4.36
C LYS A 5 7.45 -2.77 2.95
N PHE A 6 7.79 -3.77 2.15
CA PHE A 6 8.23 -3.55 0.77
C PHE A 6 7.07 -3.69 -0.20
N VAL A 7 7.03 -2.82 -1.21
CA VAL A 7 6.10 -2.88 -2.34
C VAL A 7 6.93 -3.09 -3.60
N GLU A 8 6.62 -4.13 -4.36
CA GLU A 8 7.27 -4.49 -5.61
C GLU A 8 6.23 -4.75 -6.71
N ILE A 9 6.40 -4.09 -7.86
CA ILE A 9 5.62 -4.32 -9.08
C ILE A 9 6.60 -4.44 -10.24
N ASP A 10 6.64 -5.61 -10.88
CA ASP A 10 7.51 -5.89 -12.04
C ASP A 10 8.98 -5.47 -11.83
N ASP A 11 9.61 -6.05 -10.80
CA ASP A 11 11.02 -5.85 -10.39
C ASP A 11 11.38 -4.46 -9.84
N ARG A 12 10.40 -3.56 -9.71
CA ARG A 12 10.62 -2.20 -9.18
C ARG A 12 9.84 -1.99 -7.90
N GLY A 13 10.42 -1.28 -6.95
CA GLY A 13 9.78 -1.17 -5.65
C GLY A 13 10.26 -0.06 -4.74
N PHE A 14 9.62 0.03 -3.60
CA PHE A 14 9.94 0.96 -2.53
C PHE A 14 9.58 0.39 -1.17
N TRP A 15 10.25 0.85 -0.13
CA TRP A 15 9.85 0.62 1.25
C TRP A 15 8.80 1.66 1.66
N ALA A 16 7.79 1.22 2.38
CA ALA A 16 6.77 2.09 2.97
C ALA A 16 6.79 1.93 4.49
N VAL A 17 6.43 2.99 5.23
CA VAL A 17 6.00 2.81 6.63
C VAL A 17 4.78 1.89 6.65
N ASP A 18 4.82 0.89 7.52
CA ASP A 18 3.85 -0.19 7.55
C ASP A 18 2.40 0.26 7.73
N ASP A 19 2.10 1.10 8.73
CA ASP A 19 0.73 1.58 8.98
C ASP A 19 0.15 2.40 7.81
N ALA A 20 1.00 3.16 7.12
CA ALA A 20 0.61 3.91 5.92
C ALA A 20 0.32 2.98 4.73
N LEU A 21 1.15 1.94 4.53
CA LEU A 21 0.89 0.92 3.52
C LEU A 21 -0.39 0.13 3.83
N ASP A 22 -0.61 -0.21 5.10
CA ASP A 22 -1.74 -1.03 5.52
C ASP A 22 -3.07 -0.34 5.23
N VAL A 23 -3.15 0.95 5.56
CA VAL A 23 -4.31 1.78 5.23
C VAL A 23 -4.48 1.94 3.72
N TRP A 24 -3.39 2.14 2.97
CA TRP A 24 -3.46 2.19 1.51
C TRP A 24 -4.02 0.89 0.91
N LEU A 25 -3.57 -0.27 1.39
CA LEU A 25 -4.05 -1.57 0.94
C LEU A 25 -5.52 -1.80 1.29
N ALA A 26 -5.97 -1.34 2.46
CA ALA A 26 -7.39 -1.37 2.82
C ALA A 26 -8.25 -0.58 1.81
N TYR A 27 -7.81 0.63 1.42
CA TYR A 27 -8.48 1.40 0.38
C TYR A 27 -8.48 0.71 -0.99
N LEU A 28 -7.42 -0.02 -1.35
CA LEU A 28 -7.40 -0.83 -2.58
C LEU A 28 -8.42 -1.96 -2.56
N VAL A 29 -8.54 -2.67 -1.43
CA VAL A 29 -9.53 -3.73 -1.23
C VAL A 29 -10.95 -3.19 -1.39
N GLU A 30 -11.25 -2.05 -0.75
CA GLU A 30 -12.57 -1.41 -0.86
C GLU A 30 -12.86 -0.93 -2.29
N ALA A 31 -11.87 -0.32 -2.95
CA ALA A 31 -12.02 0.19 -4.32
C ALA A 31 -12.13 -0.92 -5.38
N ALA A 32 -11.64 -2.13 -5.08
CA ALA A 32 -11.83 -3.30 -5.91
C ALA A 32 -13.28 -3.81 -5.82
N GLY A 33 -13.91 -3.72 -4.65
CA GLY A 33 -15.33 -4.03 -4.44
C GLY A 33 -15.76 -5.36 -5.08
N ASP A 34 -16.91 -5.34 -5.76
CA ASP A 34 -17.47 -6.53 -6.42
C ASP A 34 -16.66 -7.01 -7.63
N VAL A 35 -15.97 -6.07 -8.30
CA VAL A 35 -15.09 -6.40 -9.42
C VAL A 35 -13.98 -7.36 -8.98
N GLY A 36 -13.44 -7.13 -7.78
CA GLY A 36 -12.44 -8.02 -7.19
C GLY A 36 -12.94 -9.46 -7.00
N ARG A 37 -14.24 -9.65 -6.81
CA ARG A 37 -14.84 -10.99 -6.63
C ARG A 37 -15.19 -11.68 -7.95
N ALA A 38 -15.40 -10.91 -9.02
CA ALA A 38 -15.84 -11.44 -10.30
C ALA A 38 -14.69 -12.01 -11.15
N GLU A 39 -13.48 -11.48 -10.98
CA GLU A 39 -12.30 -11.87 -11.76
C GLU A 39 -11.33 -12.68 -10.87
N ALA A 40 -11.13 -13.98 -11.16
CA ALA A 40 -10.36 -14.88 -10.29
C ALA A 40 -8.94 -14.36 -9.98
N TRP A 41 -8.21 -13.90 -10.99
CA TRP A 41 -6.85 -13.35 -10.83
C TRP A 41 -6.82 -12.12 -9.91
N LEU A 42 -7.89 -11.31 -9.92
CA LEU A 42 -8.00 -10.12 -9.10
C LEU A 42 -8.48 -10.48 -7.69
N SER A 43 -9.29 -11.52 -7.54
CA SER A 43 -9.70 -12.03 -6.24
C SER A 43 -8.51 -12.48 -5.40
N ASP A 44 -7.57 -13.21 -6.01
CA ASP A 44 -6.33 -13.63 -5.35
C ASP A 44 -5.49 -12.41 -4.93
N LEU A 45 -5.34 -11.44 -5.84
CA LEU A 45 -4.61 -10.20 -5.57
C LEU A 45 -5.26 -9.36 -4.44
N VAL A 46 -6.59 -9.28 -4.41
CA VAL A 46 -7.33 -8.59 -3.35
C VAL A 46 -7.16 -9.30 -2.01
N GLU A 47 -7.11 -10.63 -2.00
CA GLU A 47 -6.84 -11.39 -0.78
C GLU A 47 -5.42 -11.13 -0.25
N ASP A 48 -4.44 -11.02 -1.14
CA ASP A 48 -3.08 -10.63 -0.75
C ASP A 48 -3.03 -9.20 -0.20
N TRP A 49 -3.80 -8.25 -0.76
CA TRP A 49 -3.94 -6.91 -0.19
C TRP A 49 -4.57 -6.93 1.20
N ARG A 50 -5.60 -7.77 1.44
CA ARG A 50 -6.17 -7.94 2.78
C ARG A 50 -5.13 -8.44 3.78
N ARG A 51 -4.34 -9.46 3.41
CA ARG A 51 -3.24 -9.98 4.22
C ARG A 51 -2.19 -8.92 4.51
N GLY A 52 -1.72 -8.23 3.49
CA GLY A 52 -0.76 -7.13 3.65
C GLY A 52 -1.29 -6.03 4.57
N SER A 53 -2.58 -5.69 4.47
CA SER A 53 -3.20 -4.65 5.29
C SER A 53 -3.37 -4.99 6.77
N ALA A 54 -3.34 -6.27 7.15
CA ALA A 54 -3.59 -6.71 8.53
C ALA A 54 -2.37 -7.35 9.21
N LEU A 55 -1.40 -7.87 8.44
CA LEU A 55 -0.28 -8.65 8.96
C LEU A 55 1.04 -7.87 8.81
N ALA A 56 1.76 -7.64 9.91
CA ALA A 56 2.91 -6.70 9.98
C ALA A 56 4.09 -6.99 9.05
N ASP A 57 4.29 -8.24 8.64
CA ASP A 57 5.49 -8.63 7.89
C ASP A 57 5.16 -9.06 6.44
N ILE A 58 3.96 -8.75 5.96
CA ILE A 58 3.53 -9.03 4.59
C ILE A 58 3.51 -7.74 3.78
N GLY A 59 4.48 -7.63 2.86
CA GLY A 59 4.51 -6.58 1.85
C GLY A 59 3.61 -6.89 0.65
N VAL A 60 3.87 -6.20 -0.46
CA VAL A 60 3.18 -6.44 -1.73
C VAL A 60 4.22 -6.81 -2.78
N THR A 61 4.04 -7.96 -3.42
CA THR A 61 4.79 -8.31 -4.62
C THR A 61 3.81 -8.74 -5.68
N MET A 62 3.82 -8.08 -6.83
CA MET A 62 2.95 -8.44 -7.95
C MET A 62 3.69 -8.39 -9.28
N ARG A 63 3.25 -9.25 -10.19
CA ARG A 63 3.68 -9.27 -11.58
C ARG A 63 2.49 -9.03 -12.47
N LEU A 64 2.58 -8.02 -13.33
CA LEU A 64 1.47 -7.60 -14.21
C LEU A 64 1.93 -7.59 -15.67
N PRO A 65 2.32 -8.76 -16.23
CA PRO A 65 2.79 -8.85 -17.61
C PRO A 65 1.69 -8.57 -18.64
N VAL A 66 0.42 -8.71 -18.24
CA VAL A 66 -0.74 -8.42 -19.09
C VAL A 66 -1.13 -6.95 -18.92
N VAL A 67 -1.03 -6.17 -20.00
CA VAL A 67 -1.36 -4.73 -20.02
C VAL A 67 -2.77 -4.46 -19.48
N ALA A 68 -3.76 -5.27 -19.86
CA ALA A 68 -5.13 -5.09 -19.38
C ALA A 68 -5.26 -5.25 -17.85
N HIS A 69 -4.51 -6.18 -17.24
CA HIS A 69 -4.51 -6.34 -15.77
C HIS A 69 -3.88 -5.11 -15.10
N ARG A 70 -2.79 -4.58 -15.67
CA ARG A 70 -2.16 -3.35 -15.18
C ARG A 70 -3.10 -2.15 -15.25
N GLU A 71 -3.80 -1.96 -16.37
CA GLU A 71 -4.82 -0.91 -16.50
C GLU A 71 -5.96 -1.08 -15.49
N ARG A 72 -6.36 -2.33 -15.23
CA ARG A 72 -7.41 -2.65 -14.26
C ARG A 72 -6.99 -2.27 -12.85
N VAL A 73 -5.79 -2.67 -12.42
CA VAL A 73 -5.22 -2.33 -11.11
C VAL A 73 -5.02 -0.81 -10.99
N ARG A 74 -4.54 -0.14 -12.06
CA ARG A 74 -4.43 1.32 -12.10
C ARG A 74 -5.77 2.00 -11.85
N GLY A 75 -6.83 1.55 -12.52
CA GLY A 75 -8.18 2.09 -12.32
C GLY A 75 -8.69 1.92 -10.89
N ILE A 76 -8.38 0.78 -10.23
CA ILE A 76 -8.68 0.55 -8.81
C ILE A 76 -7.87 1.49 -7.93
N ALA A 77 -6.56 1.58 -8.14
CA ALA A 77 -5.67 2.46 -7.38
C ALA A 77 -6.10 3.93 -7.48
N GLN A 78 -6.48 4.42 -8.65
CA GLN A 78 -6.99 5.78 -8.79
C GLN A 78 -8.29 6.03 -8.02
N ARG A 79 -9.20 5.05 -7.94
CA ARG A 79 -10.41 5.15 -7.12
C ARG A 79 -10.07 5.14 -5.62
N ALA A 80 -9.20 4.21 -5.20
CA ALA A 80 -8.72 4.10 -3.83
C ALA A 80 -8.08 5.42 -3.36
N ARG A 81 -7.22 6.02 -4.19
CA ARG A 81 -6.57 7.30 -3.90
C ARG A 81 -7.58 8.43 -3.70
N ARG A 82 -8.61 8.52 -4.56
CA ARG A 82 -9.69 9.52 -4.40
C ARG A 82 -10.46 9.30 -3.10
N ALA A 83 -10.73 8.05 -2.74
CA ALA A 83 -11.40 7.72 -1.48
C ALA A 83 -10.55 8.08 -0.25
N ALA A 84 -9.24 7.80 -0.30
CA ALA A 84 -8.30 8.19 0.75
C ALA A 84 -8.23 9.71 0.92
N LEU A 85 -8.10 10.46 -0.18
CA LEU A 85 -8.10 11.92 -0.16
C LEU A 85 -9.40 12.50 0.44
N ALA A 86 -10.55 11.96 0.04
CA ALA A 86 -11.85 12.42 0.54
C ALA A 86 -12.08 12.02 2.01
N GLY A 87 -11.56 10.86 2.43
CA GLY A 87 -11.68 10.35 3.79
C GLY A 87 -10.76 11.06 4.79
N GLY A 88 -9.67 11.66 4.32
CA GLY A 88 -8.68 12.32 5.18
C GLY A 88 -7.87 11.34 6.02
N SER A 89 -7.31 11.85 7.12
CA SER A 89 -6.51 11.05 8.05
C SER A 89 -7.38 10.00 8.75
N VAL A 90 -6.79 8.84 9.04
CA VAL A 90 -7.49 7.71 9.65
C VAL A 90 -7.11 7.63 11.14
N PRO A 91 -8.03 7.98 12.07
CA PRO A 91 -7.74 7.90 13.50
C PRO A 91 -7.62 6.45 13.99
N VAL A 92 -6.95 6.25 15.12
CA VAL A 92 -6.71 4.91 15.71
C VAL A 92 -8.01 4.16 15.98
N GLU A 93 -9.05 4.86 16.46
CA GLU A 93 -10.36 4.28 16.71
C GLU A 93 -10.97 3.69 15.44
N ARG A 94 -10.78 4.37 14.31
CA ARG A 94 -11.25 3.89 13.01
C ARG A 94 -10.46 2.67 12.57
N LEU A 95 -9.14 2.63 12.76
CA LEU A 95 -8.33 1.45 12.42
C LEU A 95 -8.86 0.20 13.14
N ARG A 96 -9.11 0.30 14.45
CA ARG A 96 -9.63 -0.80 15.27
C ARG A 96 -11.00 -1.32 14.82
N GLN A 97 -11.82 -0.46 14.23
CA GLN A 97 -13.15 -0.81 13.74
C GLN A 97 -13.14 -1.28 12.27
N TRP A 98 -12.06 -1.03 11.55
CA TRP A 98 -11.94 -1.37 10.14
C TRP A 98 -11.50 -2.82 9.95
N ILE A 99 -12.45 -3.73 10.09
CA ILE A 99 -12.21 -5.17 9.92
C ILE A 99 -12.06 -5.51 8.43
N ILE A 100 -10.92 -6.10 8.07
CA ILE A 100 -10.53 -6.31 6.66
C ILE A 100 -10.18 -7.77 6.34
N LEU A 101 -9.71 -8.55 7.32
CA LEU A 101 -9.30 -9.94 7.14
C LEU A 101 -9.74 -10.81 8.31
N ALA A 102 -10.77 -11.66 8.13
CA ALA A 102 -11.16 -12.68 9.12
C ALA A 102 -11.18 -12.21 10.60
N ASN A 103 -11.84 -11.07 10.86
CA ASN A 103 -11.91 -10.37 12.15
C ASN A 103 -10.65 -9.60 12.59
N LEU A 104 -9.63 -9.53 11.76
CA LEU A 104 -8.47 -8.65 11.94
C LEU A 104 -8.77 -7.26 11.37
N ALA A 105 -8.43 -6.26 12.17
CA ALA A 105 -8.46 -4.86 11.80
C ALA A 105 -7.30 -4.49 10.88
N VAL A 106 -7.47 -3.42 10.09
CA VAL A 106 -6.36 -2.78 9.36
C VAL A 106 -5.24 -2.42 10.33
N SER A 107 -4.01 -2.81 9.98
CA SER A 107 -2.79 -2.68 10.79
C SER A 107 -2.95 -3.22 12.22
N ASP A 108 -3.78 -4.25 12.42
CA ASP A 108 -4.14 -4.79 13.74
C ASP A 108 -4.68 -3.71 14.71
N GLY A 109 -5.32 -2.67 14.16
CA GLY A 109 -5.83 -1.54 14.92
C GLY A 109 -4.75 -0.62 15.53
N PHE A 110 -3.50 -0.74 15.07
CA PHE A 110 -2.35 0.03 15.53
C PHE A 110 -1.96 1.14 14.55
N SER A 111 -1.38 2.22 15.08
CA SER A 111 -0.71 3.25 14.26
C SER A 111 0.63 3.62 14.87
N ARG A 112 1.57 4.02 14.01
CA ARG A 112 2.89 4.53 14.40
C ARG A 112 2.83 5.89 15.07
N THR A 113 1.72 6.61 14.95
CA THR A 113 1.50 7.89 15.65
C THR A 113 0.28 7.82 16.55
N PRO A 114 0.23 8.62 17.63
CA PRO A 114 -0.90 8.61 18.56
C PRO A 114 -2.24 8.98 17.89
N ASP A 115 -2.21 9.87 16.90
CA ASP A 115 -3.40 10.43 16.26
C ASP A 115 -3.92 9.57 15.09
N GLY A 116 -3.20 8.49 14.74
CA GLY A 116 -3.51 7.60 13.63
C GLY A 116 -2.63 7.82 12.41
N VAL A 117 -3.16 7.53 11.22
CA VAL A 117 -2.40 7.60 9.96
C VAL A 117 -2.80 8.86 9.20
N GLY A 118 -1.86 9.78 9.05
CA GLY A 118 -2.04 11.02 8.28
C GLY A 118 -2.35 10.77 6.81
N VAL A 119 -3.27 11.55 6.23
CA VAL A 119 -3.65 11.45 4.82
C VAL A 119 -2.48 11.66 3.86
N ASP A 120 -1.56 12.56 4.21
CA ASP A 120 -0.31 12.82 3.51
C ASP A 120 0.55 11.55 3.40
N ARG A 121 0.69 10.81 4.50
CA ARG A 121 1.42 9.53 4.55
C ARG A 121 0.78 8.48 3.65
N ILE A 122 -0.55 8.38 3.67
CA ILE A 122 -1.33 7.45 2.85
C ILE A 122 -1.17 7.79 1.36
N LEU A 123 -1.32 9.08 1.01
CA LEU A 123 -1.24 9.54 -0.38
C LEU A 123 0.16 9.42 -0.95
N GLU A 124 1.21 9.58 -0.14
CA GLU A 124 2.59 9.35 -0.54
C GLU A 124 2.80 7.90 -1.00
N VAL A 125 2.30 6.92 -0.23
CA VAL A 125 2.34 5.50 -0.62
C VAL A 125 1.49 5.24 -1.87
N ALA A 126 0.30 5.84 -1.96
CA ALA A 126 -0.58 5.72 -3.11
C ALA A 126 0.09 6.24 -4.40
N ASP A 127 0.76 7.38 -4.33
CA ASP A 127 1.46 8.00 -5.45
C ASP A 127 2.67 7.17 -5.89
N GLY A 128 3.41 6.59 -4.94
CA GLY A 128 4.47 5.63 -5.25
C GLY A 128 3.95 4.38 -5.96
N PHE A 129 2.87 3.79 -5.44
CA PHE A 129 2.22 2.60 -6.00
C PHE A 129 1.71 2.86 -7.43
N ILE A 130 1.00 3.96 -7.65
CA ILE A 130 0.54 4.36 -8.99
C ILE A 130 1.73 4.68 -9.90
N GLY A 131 2.78 5.32 -9.38
CA GLY A 131 4.02 5.56 -10.09
C GLY A 131 4.66 4.27 -10.62
N LEU A 132 4.66 3.18 -9.86
CA LEU A 132 5.11 1.87 -10.32
C LEU A 132 4.23 1.31 -11.45
N LEU A 133 2.90 1.40 -11.32
CA LEU A 133 1.96 0.96 -12.36
C LEU A 133 2.09 1.78 -13.66
N ASP A 134 2.48 3.04 -13.57
CA ASP A 134 2.68 3.93 -14.71
C ASP A 134 4.09 3.84 -15.30
N GLY A 135 5.02 3.15 -14.62
CA GLY A 135 6.45 3.21 -14.97
C GLY A 135 7.07 4.59 -14.73
N LYS A 136 6.42 5.44 -13.94
CA LYS A 136 6.80 6.83 -13.65
C LYS A 136 7.47 7.02 -12.29
N LEU A 137 7.51 6.00 -11.43
CA LEU A 137 8.35 6.06 -10.24
C LEU A 137 9.79 6.32 -10.70
N ALA A 138 10.49 7.26 -10.05
CA ALA A 138 11.88 7.56 -10.35
C ALA A 138 12.74 6.28 -10.32
N ALA A 139 13.75 6.21 -11.18
CA ALA A 139 14.68 5.08 -11.21
C ALA A 139 15.24 4.80 -9.80
N ASP A 140 15.56 3.55 -9.53
CA ASP A 140 16.06 3.16 -8.21
C ASP A 140 17.31 3.98 -7.86
N PRO A 141 17.42 4.47 -6.61
CA PRO A 141 18.54 5.31 -6.24
C PRO A 141 19.85 4.53 -6.32
N PRO A 142 20.99 5.19 -6.68
CA PRO A 142 22.28 4.51 -6.81
C PRO A 142 22.73 3.79 -5.54
N HIS A 143 22.34 4.33 -4.39
CA HIS A 143 22.54 3.76 -3.08
C HIS A 143 21.19 3.72 -2.37
N GLY A 144 20.82 2.56 -1.81
CA GLY A 144 19.60 2.46 -1.01
C GLY A 144 18.36 2.01 -1.76
N TRP A 145 17.22 2.44 -1.23
CA TRP A 145 15.88 2.19 -1.75
C TRP A 145 15.02 3.43 -1.55
N TRP A 146 14.02 3.61 -2.42
CA TRP A 146 12.95 4.58 -2.16
C TRP A 146 12.21 4.24 -0.88
N TYR A 147 11.89 5.27 -0.10
CA TYR A 147 11.19 5.18 1.17
C TYR A 147 10.06 6.21 1.24
N LEU A 148 8.84 5.71 1.49
CA LEU A 148 7.60 6.46 1.42
C LEU A 148 6.71 6.23 2.66
N GLY A 149 5.66 7.04 2.80
CA GLY A 149 4.69 6.94 3.90
C GLY A 149 5.11 7.69 5.17
N THR A 150 6.02 8.65 5.02
CA THR A 150 6.51 9.50 6.11
C THR A 150 5.71 10.78 6.26
N GLY A 151 5.04 11.23 5.19
CA GLY A 151 4.38 12.53 5.11
C GLY A 151 5.32 13.66 4.67
N ALA A 152 6.63 13.42 4.65
CA ALA A 152 7.64 14.38 4.21
C ALA A 152 7.97 14.27 2.71
N GLY A 153 7.34 13.32 2.01
CA GLY A 153 7.64 13.00 0.62
C GLY A 153 8.73 11.94 0.47
N MET A 154 8.89 11.50 -0.78
CA MET A 154 9.75 10.37 -1.13
C MET A 154 11.21 10.65 -0.75
N SER A 155 11.81 9.73 0.00
CA SER A 155 13.19 9.80 0.50
C SER A 155 13.96 8.52 0.18
N ILE A 156 15.25 8.49 0.50
CA ILE A 156 16.12 7.32 0.29
C ILE A 156 16.50 6.76 1.65
N ILE A 157 16.38 5.44 1.82
CA ILE A 157 16.96 4.72 2.95
C ILE A 157 18.15 3.88 2.49
N GLU A 158 19.21 3.82 3.30
CA GLU A 158 20.42 3.08 2.97
C GLU A 158 20.18 1.57 2.89
N ARG A 159 20.83 0.92 1.92
CA ARG A 159 20.97 -0.53 1.90
C ARG A 159 21.95 -0.86 3.02
N ARG A 160 21.51 -1.60 4.04
CA ARG A 160 22.47 -2.23 4.94
C ARG A 160 23.19 -3.31 4.15
N ASP A 161 24.46 -3.08 3.87
CA ASP A 161 25.34 -4.12 3.38
C ASP A 161 25.43 -5.20 4.48
N SER A 162 24.87 -6.37 4.18
CA SER A 162 25.06 -7.55 5.02
C SER A 162 26.52 -7.97 4.90
N HIS A 163 27.36 -7.51 5.81
CA HIS A 163 28.71 -8.04 6.03
C HIS A 163 28.64 -9.36 6.81
#